data_AF-A0A355A838-F1
#
_entry.id   AF-A0A355A838-F1
#
_cell.length_a   1.000
_cell.length_b   1.000
_cell.length_c   1.000
_cell.angle_alpha   90.00
_cell.angle_beta   90.00
_cell.angle_gamma   90.00
#
_symmetry.space_group_name_H-M   'P 1'
#
loop_
_entity.id
_entity.type
_entity.pdbx_description
1 polymer ?
#
loop_
_entity_poly.entity_id
_entity_poly.type
_entity_poly.pdbx_seq_one_letter_code
_entity_poly.pdbx_strand_id
1 'polypeptide(L)' 'MYSPNDQMRLARAYVPFQIYSERLNPMEGLMKGTIFPELYFPYREHKR' A
#
# COMPACT_ATOMS: atom_id res chain seq x y z
N MET A 1 -6.13 36.92 -13.91
CA MET A 1 -5.83 37.36 -12.53
C MET A 1 -5.06 36.22 -11.88
N TYR A 2 -3.73 36.31 -11.82
CA TYR A 2 -2.89 35.25 -11.24
C TYR A 2 -2.98 35.34 -9.72
N SER A 3 -3.31 34.23 -9.07
CA SER A 3 -3.32 34.17 -7.60
C SER A 3 -1.87 34.03 -7.11
N PRO A 4 -1.44 34.79 -6.08
CA PRO A 4 -0.05 34.80 -5.60
C PRO A 4 0.54 33.43 -5.23
N ASN A 5 -0.30 32.40 -5.06
CA ASN A 5 0.08 31.06 -4.63
C ASN A 5 0.11 30.00 -5.74
N ASP A 6 -0.08 30.35 -7.01
CA ASP A 6 -0.08 29.37 -8.11
C ASP A 6 1.26 28.61 -8.26
N GLN A 7 2.35 29.15 -7.71
CA GLN A 7 3.70 28.57 -7.72
C GLN A 7 4.05 27.70 -6.50
N MET A 8 3.27 27.75 -5.41
CA MET A 8 3.54 26.97 -4.19
C MET A 8 2.50 25.86 -4.04
N ARG A 9 2.73 24.74 -4.73
CA ARG A 9 1.90 23.54 -4.57
C ARG A 9 2.50 22.64 -3.50
N LEU A 10 1.64 22.19 -2.56
CA LEU A 10 2.02 21.15 -1.60
C LEU A 10 2.36 19.85 -2.33
N ALA A 11 3.27 19.07 -1.76
CA ALA A 11 3.57 17.73 -2.23
C ALA A 11 2.29 16.88 -2.24
N ARG A 12 2.10 16.10 -3.31
CA ARG A 12 0.97 15.17 -3.45
C ARG A 12 1.51 13.75 -3.50
N ALA A 13 1.04 12.91 -2.60
CA ALA A 13 1.23 11.47 -2.72
C ALA A 13 0.09 10.89 -3.55
N TYR A 14 0.42 10.14 -4.59
CA TYR A 14 -0.53 9.27 -5.26
C TYR A 14 -0.54 7.92 -4.54
N VAL A 15 -1.67 7.58 -3.93
CA VAL A 15 -1.89 6.26 -3.32
C VAL A 15 -2.82 5.48 -4.25
N PRO A 16 -2.34 4.42 -4.93
CA PRO A 16 -3.21 3.61 -5.78
C PRO A 16 -4.27 2.89 -4.95
N PHE A 17 -5.41 2.60 -5.56
CA PHE A 17 -6.38 1.70 -4.96
C PHE A 17 -5.77 0.31 -4.83
N GLN A 18 -5.63 -0.15 -3.60
CA GLN A 18 -5.19 -1.51 -3.32
C GLN A 18 -6.38 -2.45 -3.49
N ILE A 19 -6.36 -3.28 -4.53
CA ILE A 19 -7.36 -4.32 -4.78
C ILE A 19 -6.83 -5.61 -4.19
N TYR A 20 -7.40 -6.04 -3.07
CA TYR A 20 -7.11 -7.33 -2.46
C TYR A 20 -8.02 -8.39 -3.07
N SER A 21 -7.48 -9.55 -3.42
CA SER A 21 -8.26 -10.64 -4.04
C SER A 21 -8.84 -11.58 -2.99
N GLU A 22 -7.96 -12.23 -2.24
CA GLU A 22 -8.27 -13.34 -1.37
C GLU A 22 -8.06 -12.95 0.09
N ARG A 23 -8.78 -13.63 0.98
CA ARG A 23 -8.65 -13.45 2.42
C ARG A 23 -8.35 -14.79 3.06
N LEU A 24 -7.36 -14.79 3.93
CA LEU A 24 -7.10 -15.89 4.84
C LEU A 24 -8.25 -16.02 5.83
N ASN A 25 -8.42 -17.22 6.36
CA ASN A 25 -9.30 -17.40 7.51
C ASN A 25 -8.75 -16.62 8.73
N PRO A 26 -9.60 -16.28 9.72
CA PRO A 26 -9.19 -15.43 10.83
C PRO A 26 -7.98 -15.94 11.62
N MET A 27 -7.89 -17.25 11.87
CA MET A 27 -6.78 -17.79 12.66
C MET A 27 -5.46 -17.75 11.90
N GLU A 28 -5.48 -18.08 10.62
CA GLU A 28 -4.29 -17.98 9.79
C GLU A 28 -3.84 -16.53 9.60
N GLY A 29 -4.79 -15.62 9.38
CA GLY A 29 -4.49 -14.20 9.24
C GLY A 29 -3.88 -13.60 10.51
N LEU A 30 -4.39 -14.00 11.69
CA LEU A 30 -3.83 -13.62 12.99
C LEU A 30 -2.38 -14.13 13.13
N MET A 31 -2.14 -15.40 12.82
CA MET A 31 -0.80 -16.01 12.91
C MET A 31 0.20 -15.36 11.96
N LYS A 32 -0.23 -14.92 10.78
CA LYS A 32 0.62 -14.28 9.76
C LYS A 32 0.76 -12.76 9.91
N GLY A 33 -0.04 -12.13 10.76
CA GLY A 33 -0.07 -10.67 10.93
C GLY A 33 -0.71 -9.91 9.78
N THR A 34 -1.43 -10.59 8.89
CA THR A 34 -2.17 -10.03 7.75
C THR A 34 -3.29 -10.97 7.34
N ILE A 35 -4.47 -10.44 6.98
CA ILE A 35 -5.56 -11.23 6.39
C ILE A 35 -5.38 -11.45 4.88
N PHE A 36 -4.50 -10.67 4.25
CA PHE A 36 -4.28 -10.68 2.81
C PHE A 36 -3.02 -11.52 2.49
N PRO A 37 -3.15 -12.64 1.76
CA PRO A 37 -2.03 -13.52 1.42
C PRO A 37 -0.86 -12.79 0.73
N GLU A 38 -1.17 -11.84 -0.16
CA GLU A 38 -0.19 -11.07 -0.93
C GLU A 38 0.68 -10.14 -0.08
N LEU A 39 0.26 -9.84 1.16
CA LEU A 39 1.02 -9.02 2.09
C LEU A 39 1.86 -9.86 3.07
N TYR A 40 1.80 -11.18 3.01
CA TYR A 40 2.62 -12.05 3.85
C TYR A 40 4.01 -12.22 3.24
N PHE A 41 5.01 -11.53 3.82
CA PHE A 41 6.39 -11.46 3.30
C PHE A 41 6.46 -11.08 1.79
N PRO A 42 6.02 -9.86 1.42
CA PRO A 42 5.91 -9.46 0.02
C PRO A 42 7.27 -9.22 -0.65
N TYR A 43 8.31 -8.98 0.15
CA TYR A 43 9.64 -8.71 -0.35
C TYR A 43 10.33 -10.01 -0.72
N ARG A 44 10.52 -10.23 -2.03
CA ARG A 44 11.39 -11.31 -2.52
C ARG A 44 12.84 -10.96 -2.20
N GLU A 45 13.62 -11.94 -1.76
CA GLU A 45 15.07 -11.75 -1.69
C GLU A 45 15.59 -11.43 -3.09
N HIS A 46 16.16 -10.24 -3.26
CA HIS A 46 17.00 -9.98 -4.42
C HIS A 46 18.23 -10.90 -4.28
N LYS A 47 18.35 -11.91 -5.14
CA LYS A 47 19.60 -12.67 -5.27
C LYS A 47 20.69 -11.65 -5.63
N ARG A 48 21.61 -11.45 -4.69
CA ARG A 48 22.83 -10.65 -4.85
C ARG A 48 23.78 -11.34 -5.81
#